data_AF-A0A183FDK4-F1
#
_entry.id   AF-A0A183FDK4-F1
#
_cell.length_a   1.000
_cell.length_b   1.000
_cell.length_c   1.000
_cell.angle_alpha   90.00
_cell.angle_beta   90.00
_cell.angle_gamma   90.00
#
_symmetry.space_group_name_H-M   'P 1'
#
loop_
_entity.id
_entity.type
_entity.pdbx_description
1 polymer ?
#
loop_
_entity_poly.entity_id
_entity_poly.type
_entity_poly.pdbx_seq_one_letter_code
_entity_poly.pdbx_strand_id
1 'polypeptide(L)'
;MIFKTFFEHLMAEAFAGLGRFVGRRPRAVIVASLMTCLVLSGGFVRFEEVNSVRTEYSPMNSPSRQEYAVAKSFLNQVKGARA
;
A
#
# COMPACT_ATOMS: atom_id res chain seq x y z
N MET A 1 14.37 23.24 26.56
CA MET A 1 15.49 23.24 25.61
C MET A 1 16.34 21.97 25.68
N ILE A 2 16.62 21.44 26.88
CA ILE A 2 17.41 20.19 27.09
C ILE A 2 16.90 19.00 26.27
N PHE A 3 15.58 18.77 26.22
CA PHE A 3 15.00 17.67 25.44
C PHE A 3 15.26 17.79 23.92
N LYS A 4 15.25 19.01 23.39
CA LYS A 4 15.53 19.28 21.97
C LYS A 4 16.99 18.95 21.65
N THR A 5 17.92 19.45 22.46
CA THR A 5 19.36 19.22 22.27
C THR A 5 19.73 17.75 22.44
N PHE A 6 19.10 17.04 23.38
CA PHE A 6 19.25 15.60 23.53
C PHE A 6 18.78 14.84 22.28
N PHE A 7 17.60 15.18 21.75
CA PHE A 7 17.07 14.55 20.55
C PHE A 7 17.92 14.84 19.31
N GLU A 8 18.42 16.08 19.18
CA GLU A 8 19.35 16.46 18.11
C GLU A 8 20.62 15.63 18.17
N HIS A 9 21.20 15.44 19.36
CA HIS A 9 22.41 14.65 19.52
C HIS A 9 22.17 13.17 19.21
N LEU A 10 21.05 12.60 19.66
CA LEU A 10 20.64 11.23 19.37
C LEU A 10 20.47 11.00 17.85
N MET A 11 19.79 11.93 17.17
CA MET A 11 19.64 11.88 15.72
C MET A 11 21.00 12.00 15.01
N ALA A 12 21.86 12.93 15.43
CA ALA A 12 23.18 13.09 14.86
C ALA A 12 24.01 11.80 14.96
N GLU A 13 23.99 11.14 16.11
CA GLU A 13 24.68 9.85 16.30
C GLU A 13 24.09 8.74 15.45
N ALA A 14 22.75 8.67 15.36
CA ALA A 14 22.06 7.69 14.53
C ALA A 14 22.42 7.86 13.04
N PHE A 15 22.35 9.09 12.51
CA PHE A 15 22.74 9.39 11.13
C PHE A 15 24.23 9.15 10.88
N ALA A 16 25.10 9.50 11.82
CA ALA A 16 26.53 9.22 11.71
C ALA A 16 26.83 7.72 11.72
N GLY A 17 26.10 6.94 12.51
CA GLY A 17 26.18 5.47 12.53
C GLY A 17 25.70 4.87 11.21
N LEU A 18 24.57 5.34 10.71
CA LEU A 18 23.98 4.89 9.45
C LEU A 18 24.89 5.24 8.26
N GLY A 19 25.43 6.46 8.21
CA GLY A 19 26.40 6.88 7.20
C GLY A 19 27.67 6.02 7.22
N ARG A 20 28.21 5.69 8.41
CA ARG A 20 29.34 4.76 8.55
C ARG A 20 29.01 3.36 8.06
N PHE A 21 27.81 2.85 8.37
CA PHE A 21 27.36 1.56 7.88
C PHE A 21 27.27 1.54 6.35
N VAL A 22 26.67 2.58 5.77
CA VAL A 22 26.54 2.75 4.32
C VAL A 22 27.92 2.84 3.65
N GLY A 23 28.81 3.66 4.21
CA GLY A 23 30.16 3.86 3.69
C GLY A 23 31.08 2.64 3.80
N ARG A 24 30.84 1.74 4.76
CA ARG A 24 31.67 0.53 4.94
C ARG A 24 31.44 -0.51 3.85
N ARG A 25 30.23 -0.59 3.28
CA ARG A 25 29.86 -1.54 2.22
C ARG A 25 28.88 -0.91 1.21
N PRO A 26 29.29 0.13 0.47
CA PRO A 26 28.38 0.89 -0.39
C PRO A 26 27.74 0.03 -1.47
N ARG A 27 28.51 -0.90 -2.07
CA ARG A 27 28.00 -1.83 -3.09
C ARG A 27 26.88 -2.71 -2.56
N ALA A 28 27.03 -3.27 -1.35
CA ALA A 28 26.02 -4.15 -0.77
C ALA A 28 24.73 -3.40 -0.47
N VAL A 29 24.83 -2.15 -0.01
CA VAL A 29 23.67 -1.29 0.28
C VAL A 29 22.91 -0.94 -1.01
N ILE A 30 23.64 -0.56 -2.07
CA ILE A 30 23.04 -0.25 -3.37
C ILE A 30 22.37 -1.48 -3.98
N VAL A 31 23.04 -2.64 -3.93
CA VAL A 31 22.44 -3.88 -4.44
C VAL A 31 21.19 -4.24 -3.63
N ALA A 32 21.24 -4.14 -2.29
CA ALA A 32 20.09 -4.43 -1.44
C ALA A 32 18.91 -3.49 -1.73
N SER A 33 19.15 -2.18 -1.91
CA SER A 33 18.08 -1.24 -2.26
C SER A 33 17.47 -1.53 -3.62
N LEU A 34 18.30 -1.81 -4.63
CA LEU A 34 17.84 -2.18 -5.98
C LEU A 34 17.04 -3.49 -5.96
N MET A 35 17.51 -4.51 -5.25
CA MET A 35 16.78 -5.78 -5.09
C MET A 35 15.44 -5.56 -4.38
N THR A 36 15.39 -4.69 -3.38
CA THR A 36 14.15 -4.34 -2.69
C THR A 36 13.16 -3.66 -3.64
N CYS A 37 13.63 -2.72 -4.45
CA CYS A 37 12.81 -2.11 -5.49
C CYS A 37 12.27 -3.14 -6.48
N LEU A 38 13.11 -4.05 -6.98
CA LEU A 38 12.68 -5.10 -7.92
C LEU A 38 11.61 -6.01 -7.31
N VAL A 39 11.79 -6.43 -6.06
CA VAL A 39 10.81 -7.27 -5.35
C VAL A 39 9.48 -6.54 -5.19
N LEU A 40 9.50 -5.27 -4.78
CA LEU A 40 8.29 -4.45 -4.62
C LEU A 40 7.60 -4.17 -5.96
N SER A 41 8.37 -3.94 -7.03
CA SER A 41 7.84 -3.80 -8.39
C SER A 41 7.13 -5.07 -8.87
N GLY A 42 7.52 -6.25 -8.40
CA GLY A 42 6.81 -7.50 -8.68
C GLY A 42 5.34 -7.49 -8.22
N GLY A 43 4.99 -6.67 -7.23
CA GLY A 43 3.60 -6.50 -6.76
C GLY A 43 2.65 -5.99 -7.84
N PHE A 44 3.15 -5.27 -8.84
CA PHE A 44 2.35 -4.76 -9.95
C PHE A 44 1.80 -5.87 -10.87
N VAL A 45 2.36 -7.08 -10.83
CA VAL A 45 1.84 -8.21 -11.64
C VAL A 45 0.40 -8.58 -11.23
N ARG A 46 0.02 -8.35 -9.97
CA ARG A 46 -1.35 -8.59 -9.47
C ARG A 46 -2.15 -7.29 -9.31
N PHE A 47 -1.72 -6.21 -9.97
CA PHE A 47 -2.43 -4.96 -9.94
C PHE A 47 -3.72 -5.09 -10.76
N GLU A 48 -4.86 -5.06 -10.07
CA GLU A 48 -6.18 -5.02 -10.70
C GLU A 48 -6.67 -3.58 -10.72
N GLU A 49 -6.82 -3.01 -11.93
CA GLU A 49 -7.40 -1.68 -12.10
C GLU A 49 -8.91 -1.77 -11.89
N VAL A 50 -9.39 -1.29 -10.74
CA VAL A 50 -10.82 -1.24 -10.44
C VAL A 50 -11.41 0.08 -10.96
N ASN A 51 -11.73 0.14 -12.25
CA ASN A 51 -12.38 1.30 -12.87
C ASN A 51 -13.92 1.21 -12.76
N SER A 52 -14.44 1.29 -11.54
CA SER A 52 -15.88 1.48 -11.31
C SER A 52 -16.10 2.64 -10.36
N VAL A 53 -16.78 3.67 -10.85
CA VAL A 53 -17.23 4.86 -10.09
C VAL A 53 -17.81 4.44 -8.74
N ARG A 54 -18.56 3.33 -8.69
CA ARG A 54 -19.20 2.87 -7.47
C ARG A 54 -18.25 2.24 -6.46
N THR A 55 -17.22 1.53 -6.92
CA THR A 55 -16.24 0.94 -6.00
C THR A 55 -15.31 1.97 -5.39
N GLU A 56 -15.11 3.08 -6.11
CA GLU A 56 -14.26 4.19 -5.72
C GLU A 56 -14.91 5.12 -4.69
N TYR A 57 -16.21 5.40 -4.82
CA TYR A 57 -16.93 6.32 -3.93
C TYR A 57 -17.78 5.66 -2.84
N SER A 58 -17.95 4.33 -2.86
CA SER A 58 -18.68 3.61 -1.80
C SER A 58 -17.75 2.69 -1.01
N PRO A 59 -17.58 2.92 0.31
CA PRO A 59 -16.81 2.06 1.20
C PRO A 59 -17.22 0.59 1.05
N MET A 60 -16.27 -0.33 1.17
CA MET A 60 -16.53 -1.78 1.04
C MET A 60 -17.67 -2.26 1.96
N ASN A 61 -17.78 -1.67 3.15
CA ASN A 61 -18.78 -2.02 4.16
C ASN A 61 -19.98 -1.05 4.21
N SER A 62 -20.21 -0.24 3.17
CA SER A 62 -21.34 0.71 3.19
C SER A 62 -22.69 -0.02 3.10
N PRO A 63 -23.74 0.47 3.80
CA PRO A 63 -25.10 -0.07 3.68
C PRO A 63 -25.59 -0.09 2.22
N SER A 64 -25.22 0.94 1.46
CA SER A 64 -25.54 1.08 0.04
C SER A 64 -24.94 -0.01 -0.87
N ARG A 65 -23.84 -0.66 -0.48
CA ARG A 65 -23.30 -1.83 -1.20
C ARG A 65 -24.06 -3.11 -0.83
N GLN A 66 -24.48 -3.26 0.42
CA GLN A 66 -25.27 -4.42 0.86
C GLN A 66 -26.65 -4.43 0.20
N GLU A 67 -27.35 -3.29 0.21
CA GLU A 67 -28.64 -3.12 -0.47
C GLU A 67 -28.54 -3.41 -1.97
N TYR A 68 -27.44 -2.98 -2.59
CA TYR A 68 -27.21 -3.27 -4.00
C TYR A 68 -26.92 -4.74 -4.30
N ALA A 69 -26.15 -5.42 -3.46
CA ALA A 69 -25.88 -6.85 -3.64
C ALA A 69 -27.20 -7.64 -3.61
N VAL A 70 -28.08 -7.30 -2.68
CA VAL A 70 -29.43 -7.88 -2.55
C VAL A 70 -30.28 -7.54 -3.78
N ALA A 71 -30.33 -6.28 -4.20
CA ALA A 71 -31.10 -5.87 -5.39
C ALA A 71 -30.59 -6.55 -6.68
N LYS A 72 -29.27 -6.70 -6.83
CA LYS A 72 -28.64 -7.37 -7.97
C LYS A 72 -28.96 -8.87 -8.00
N SER A 73 -28.98 -9.56 -6.85
CA SER A 73 -29.38 -10.97 -6.79
C SER A 73 -30.85 -11.17 -7.17
N PHE A 74 -31.75 -10.29 -6.73
CA PHE A 74 -33.17 -10.37 -7.10
C PHE A 74 -33.40 -10.12 -8.59
N LEU A 75 -32.79 -9.07 -9.16
CA LEU A 75 -32.99 -8.72 -10.57
C LEU A 75 -32.40 -9.74 -11.56
N ASN A 76 -31.29 -10.40 -11.20
CA ASN A 76 -30.70 -11.43 -12.05
C ASN A 76 -31.47 -12.76 -12.02
N GLN A 77 -32.15 -13.10 -10.91
CA GLN A 77 -33.07 -14.25 -10.87
C GLN A 77 -34.29 -14.02 -11.77
N VAL A 78 -34.83 -12.80 -11.82
CA VAL A 78 -35.99 -12.48 -12.66
C VAL A 78 -35.68 -12.56 -14.15
N LYS A 79 -34.44 -12.28 -14.58
CA LYS A 79 -34.03 -12.43 -16.00
C LYS A 79 -33.86 -13.88 -16.46
N GLY A 80 -33.62 -14.83 -15.54
CA GLY A 80 -33.50 -16.26 -15.87
C GLY A 80 -34.85 -17.01 -15.95
N ALA A 81 -35.94 -16.40 -15.47
CA ALA A 81 -37.28 -17.01 -15.44
C ALA A 81 -38.15 -16.63 -16.66
N ARG A 82 -37.56 -16.05 -17.70
CA ARG A 82 -38.23 -15.63 -18.95
C ARG A 82 -37.48 -16.15 -20.20
N ALA A 83 -36.99 -17.38 -20.14
CA ALA A 83 -36.49 -18.14 -21.30
C ALA A 83 -37.35 -19.37 -21.50
#